data_AF-A0A8F5N0E1-F1
#
_entry.id   AF-A0A8F5N0E1-F1
#
_cell.length_a   1.000
_cell.length_b   1.000
_cell.length_c   1.000
_cell.angle_alpha   90.00
_cell.angle_beta   90.00
_cell.angle_gamma   90.00
#
_symmetry.space_group_name_H-M   'P 1'
#
loop_
_entity.id
_entity.type
_entity.pdbx_description
1 polymer ?
#
loop_
_entity_poly.entity_id
_entity_poly.type
_entity_poly.pdbx_seq_one_letter_code
_entity_poly.pdbx_strand_id
1 'polypeptide(L)'
;MWPVGDYAGRITPTASEASPAANTSYYTLWQTWANEAIVGEGEQRDIAVERLYACLSNQESILDLGELNLRTLPLLPACVSTLNVSNNHLSALPDLPKGLRALTCAGNTLASLPVLPPTLQTLDCSQNTLSELQNVPPALTALN
;
A
#
# COMPACT_ATOMS: atom_id res chain seq x y z
N MET A 1 44.86 11.77 -24.29
CA MET A 1 44.40 11.21 -23.00
C MET A 1 43.61 12.32 -22.29
N TRP A 2 42.29 12.24 -22.37
CA TRP A 2 41.33 13.19 -21.77
C TRP A 2 41.06 12.79 -20.28
N PRO A 3 40.48 13.65 -19.41
CA PRO A 3 41.20 14.27 -18.30
C PRO A 3 40.62 13.90 -16.91
N VAL A 4 41.36 14.25 -15.87
CA VAL A 4 40.84 14.48 -14.52
C VAL A 4 40.06 15.80 -14.50
N GLY A 5 38.82 15.79 -13.99
CA GLY A 5 37.97 16.98 -13.89
C GLY A 5 36.67 16.73 -13.11
N ASP A 6 36.47 17.59 -12.12
CA ASP A 6 35.39 17.79 -11.14
C ASP A 6 33.96 17.33 -11.47
N TYR A 7 33.33 16.67 -10.50
CA TYR A 7 31.89 16.72 -10.27
C TYR A 7 31.60 17.32 -8.88
N ALA A 8 31.78 18.63 -8.77
CA ALA A 8 31.08 19.43 -7.79
C ALA A 8 29.59 19.49 -8.20
N GLY A 9 28.68 19.11 -7.30
CA GLY A 9 27.26 19.44 -7.46
C GLY A 9 26.21 18.36 -7.19
N ARG A 10 26.52 17.23 -6.56
CA ARG A 10 25.47 16.41 -5.94
C ARG A 10 25.22 16.89 -4.53
N ILE A 11 24.07 17.54 -4.36
CA ILE A 11 23.49 17.89 -3.06
C ILE A 11 23.51 16.63 -2.20
N THR A 12 24.40 16.59 -1.22
CA THR A 12 24.30 15.67 -0.11
C THR A 12 23.14 16.14 0.76
N PRO A 13 22.11 15.33 1.02
CA PRO A 13 21.18 15.65 2.09
C PRO A 13 21.95 15.46 3.39
N THR A 14 22.27 16.58 4.05
CA THR A 14 22.80 16.60 5.40
C THR A 14 21.74 16.16 6.39
N ALA A 15 22.16 15.27 7.29
CA ALA A 15 21.50 14.70 8.47
C ALA A 15 20.20 15.37 8.97
N SER A 16 19.13 14.58 9.16
CA SER A 16 18.49 14.40 10.48
C SER A 16 17.29 13.43 10.40
N GLU A 17 17.19 12.55 11.40
CA GLU A 17 15.94 12.01 11.97
C GLU A 17 15.04 11.04 11.17
N ALA A 18 15.41 9.74 11.20
CA ALA A 18 14.58 8.58 11.63
C ALA A 18 15.25 7.28 11.10
N SER A 19 15.29 6.22 11.92
CA SER A 19 16.03 4.97 11.69
C SER A 19 16.15 4.49 10.21
N PRO A 20 17.35 4.43 9.62
CA PRO A 20 17.56 4.02 8.21
C PRO A 20 17.35 2.53 7.96
N ALA A 21 17.29 1.70 9.00
CA ALA A 21 17.11 0.26 8.87
C ALA A 21 15.70 -0.11 8.37
N ALA A 22 14.65 0.58 8.83
CA ALA A 22 13.26 0.25 8.46
C ALA A 22 12.91 0.71 7.03
N ASN A 23 13.43 1.87 6.61
CA ASN A 23 13.14 2.42 5.28
C ASN A 23 13.82 1.62 4.17
N THR A 24 15.02 1.08 4.43
CA THR A 24 15.71 0.17 3.50
C THR A 24 14.95 -1.16 3.37
N SER A 25 14.30 -1.63 4.44
CA SER A 25 13.49 -2.86 4.42
C SER A 25 12.21 -2.71 3.60
N TYR A 26 11.42 -1.64 3.80
CA TYR A 26 10.18 -1.42 3.05
C TYR A 26 10.43 -1.26 1.56
N TYR A 27 11.38 -0.39 1.19
CA TYR A 27 11.67 -0.14 -0.22
C TYR A 27 12.13 -1.40 -0.96
N THR A 28 12.98 -2.22 -0.34
CA THR A 28 13.43 -3.49 -0.94
C THR A 28 12.27 -4.47 -1.11
N LEU A 29 11.38 -4.56 -0.13
CA LEU A 29 10.18 -5.41 -0.22
C LEU A 29 9.24 -4.95 -1.34
N TRP A 30 9.02 -3.65 -1.46
CA TRP A 30 8.18 -3.07 -2.50
C TRP A 30 8.77 -3.26 -3.90
N GLN A 31 10.08 -3.08 -4.07
CA GLN A 31 10.74 -3.36 -5.34
C GLN A 31 10.70 -4.84 -5.68
N THR A 32 10.88 -5.73 -4.70
CA THR A 32 10.74 -7.18 -4.92
C THR A 32 9.34 -7.51 -5.41
N TRP A 33 8.31 -7.01 -4.72
CA TRP A 33 6.91 -7.17 -5.14
C TRP A 33 6.64 -6.58 -6.54
N ALA A 34 7.21 -5.42 -6.88
CA ALA A 34 7.04 -4.85 -8.21
C ALA A 34 7.63 -5.74 -9.31
N ASN A 35 8.80 -6.33 -9.06
CA ASN A 35 9.45 -7.26 -10.00
C ASN A 35 8.70 -8.60 -10.17
N GLU A 36 7.80 -8.94 -9.26
CA GLU A 36 6.93 -10.13 -9.36
C GLU A 36 5.65 -9.87 -10.18
N ALA A 37 5.50 -8.70 -10.80
CA ALA A 37 4.37 -8.40 -11.68
C ALA A 37 4.29 -9.42 -12.83
N ILE A 38 3.08 -9.91 -13.11
CA ILE A 38 2.88 -10.83 -14.22
C ILE A 38 2.97 -10.04 -15.54
N VAL A 39 3.93 -10.43 -16.39
CA VAL A 39 4.16 -9.78 -17.68
C VAL A 39 2.91 -9.90 -18.56
N GLY A 40 2.41 -8.76 -19.05
CA GLY A 40 1.26 -8.69 -19.96
C GLY A 40 -0.08 -8.44 -19.28
N GLU A 41 -0.16 -8.46 -17.96
CA GLU A 41 -1.41 -8.29 -17.20
C GLU A 41 -1.73 -6.83 -16.81
N GLY A 42 -0.89 -5.88 -17.26
CA GLY A 42 -1.13 -4.44 -17.08
C GLY A 42 -1.06 -3.93 -15.64
N GLU A 43 -0.42 -4.68 -14.73
CA GLU A 43 -0.26 -4.28 -13.33
C GLU A 43 0.64 -3.04 -13.22
N GLN A 44 0.13 -1.98 -12.62
CA GLN A 44 0.86 -0.71 -12.42
C GLN A 44 1.61 -0.73 -11.08
N ARG A 45 2.40 -1.78 -10.83
CA ARG A 45 3.11 -1.96 -9.55
C ARG A 45 4.17 -0.87 -9.31
N ASP A 46 4.81 -0.36 -10.35
CA ASP A 46 5.78 0.75 -10.21
C ASP A 46 5.13 2.01 -9.62
N ILE A 47 3.94 2.37 -10.12
CA ILE A 47 3.15 3.51 -9.59
C ILE A 47 2.73 3.23 -8.14
N ALA A 48 2.32 2.00 -7.83
CA ALA A 48 2.00 1.62 -6.46
C ALA A 48 3.21 1.78 -5.51
N VAL A 49 4.41 1.38 -5.94
CA VAL A 49 5.64 1.57 -5.15
C VAL A 49 5.94 3.05 -4.93
N GLU A 50 5.78 3.89 -5.96
CA GLU A 50 5.95 5.35 -5.82
C GLU A 50 4.98 5.93 -4.78
N ARG A 51 3.71 5.52 -4.81
CA ARG A 51 2.69 5.97 -3.84
C ARG A 51 2.96 5.45 -2.43
N LEU A 52 3.40 4.20 -2.29
CA LEU A 52 3.83 3.61 -1.01
C LEU A 52 5.01 4.38 -0.41
N TYR A 53 6.00 4.70 -1.25
CA TYR A 53 7.18 5.46 -0.86
C TYR A 53 6.82 6.89 -0.46
N ALA A 54 6.00 7.58 -1.27
CA ALA A 54 5.51 8.92 -0.94
C ALA A 54 4.75 8.91 0.39
N CYS A 55 3.86 7.95 0.60
CA CYS A 55 3.12 7.80 1.85
C CYS A 55 4.04 7.64 3.06
N LEU A 56 5.06 6.77 2.99
CA LEU A 56 5.99 6.57 4.09
C LEU A 56 6.92 7.78 4.30
N SER A 57 7.45 8.35 3.22
CA SER A 57 8.39 9.47 3.28
C SER A 57 7.73 10.76 3.79
N ASN A 58 6.49 11.00 3.41
CA ASN A 58 5.73 12.18 3.82
C ASN A 58 4.92 11.94 5.11
N GLN A 59 4.99 10.74 5.69
CA GLN A 59 4.18 10.32 6.84
C GLN A 59 2.68 10.53 6.61
N GLU A 60 2.23 10.31 5.38
CA GLU A 60 0.83 10.47 5.03
C GLU A 60 0.00 9.35 5.65
N SER A 61 -1.19 9.73 6.10
CA SER A 61 -2.15 8.83 6.71
C SER A 61 -3.12 8.23 5.70
N ILE A 62 -3.05 8.66 4.43
CA ILE A 62 -3.90 8.23 3.33
C ILE A 62 -3.01 7.56 2.29
N LEU A 63 -3.40 6.37 1.86
CA LEU A 63 -2.74 5.63 0.80
C LEU A 63 -3.78 5.21 -0.24
N ASP A 64 -3.60 5.70 -1.47
CA ASP A 64 -4.46 5.35 -2.60
C ASP A 64 -3.72 4.48 -3.61
N LEU A 65 -4.14 3.23 -3.73
CA LEU A 65 -3.67 2.22 -4.68
C LEU A 65 -4.82 1.74 -5.60
N GLY A 66 -5.88 2.53 -5.74
CA GLY A 66 -7.01 2.21 -6.60
C GLY A 66 -6.67 2.29 -8.09
N GLU A 67 -7.36 1.50 -8.91
CA GLU A 67 -7.28 1.51 -10.38
C GLU A 67 -5.87 1.21 -10.94
N LEU A 68 -5.12 0.33 -10.28
CA LEU A 68 -3.75 -0.03 -10.66
C LEU A 68 -3.64 -1.45 -11.25
N ASN A 69 -4.77 -2.11 -11.52
CA ASN A 69 -4.86 -3.50 -12.01
C ASN A 69 -4.12 -4.52 -11.14
N LEU A 70 -3.92 -4.23 -9.84
CA LEU A 70 -3.11 -5.04 -8.94
C LEU A 70 -3.78 -6.38 -8.64
N ARG A 71 -3.00 -7.46 -8.63
CA ARG A 71 -3.48 -8.81 -8.22
C ARG A 71 -3.13 -9.16 -6.79
N THR A 72 -2.08 -8.54 -6.25
CA THR A 72 -1.64 -8.68 -4.87
C THR A 72 -1.23 -7.31 -4.33
N LEU A 73 -1.14 -7.18 -3.01
CA LEU A 73 -0.59 -6.00 -2.35
C LEU A 73 0.65 -6.39 -1.54
N PRO A 74 1.64 -5.49 -1.43
CA PRO A 74 2.79 -5.70 -0.56
C PRO A 74 2.45 -5.36 0.89
N LEU A 75 3.45 -5.46 1.77
CA LEU A 75 3.35 -4.93 3.13
C LEU A 75 3.06 -3.43 3.12
N LEU A 76 2.04 -3.02 3.86
CA LEU A 76 1.58 -1.64 3.93
C LEU A 76 2.30 -0.86 5.05
N PRO A 77 2.55 0.46 4.87
CA PRO A 77 3.08 1.29 5.92
C PRO A 77 2.16 1.34 7.14
N ALA A 78 2.72 1.18 8.35
CA ALA A 78 1.95 1.15 9.59
C ALA A 78 1.27 2.49 9.94
N CYS A 79 1.68 3.60 9.32
CA CYS A 79 1.12 4.94 9.53
C CYS A 79 -0.20 5.18 8.77
N VAL A 80 -0.60 4.28 7.88
CA VAL A 80 -1.82 4.44 7.08
C VAL A 80 -3.06 4.28 7.95
N SER A 81 -3.94 5.28 7.88
CA SER A 81 -5.25 5.33 8.54
C SER A 81 -6.41 5.20 7.55
N THR A 82 -6.19 5.56 6.28
CA THR A 82 -7.17 5.46 5.19
C THR A 82 -6.52 4.76 4.02
N LEU A 83 -7.10 3.64 3.58
CA LEU A 83 -6.58 2.83 2.49
C LEU A 83 -7.64 2.69 1.39
N ASN A 84 -7.29 3.10 0.18
CA ASN A 84 -8.05 2.80 -1.03
C ASN A 84 -7.29 1.80 -1.88
N VAL A 85 -7.90 0.65 -2.17
CA VAL A 85 -7.40 -0.40 -3.06
C VAL A 85 -8.48 -0.83 -4.05
N SER A 86 -9.48 0.03 -4.28
CA SER A 86 -10.63 -0.26 -5.12
C SER A 86 -10.28 -0.44 -6.60
N ASN A 87 -11.15 -1.12 -7.34
CA ASN A 87 -11.02 -1.33 -8.79
C ASN A 87 -9.66 -1.96 -9.17
N ASN A 88 -9.34 -3.06 -8.50
CA ASN A 88 -8.17 -3.89 -8.79
C ASN A 88 -8.64 -5.34 -9.04
N HIS A 89 -7.69 -6.28 -9.09
CA HIS A 89 -7.96 -7.72 -9.27
C HIS A 89 -7.51 -8.51 -8.03
N LEU A 90 -7.63 -7.92 -6.84
CA LEU A 90 -7.18 -8.53 -5.60
C LEU A 90 -8.10 -9.70 -5.22
N SER A 91 -7.51 -10.88 -5.06
CA SER A 91 -8.19 -12.08 -4.55
C SER A 91 -8.10 -12.22 -3.03
N ALA A 92 -7.12 -11.54 -2.41
CA ALA A 92 -6.94 -11.44 -0.97
C ALA A 92 -6.30 -10.09 -0.60
N LEU A 93 -6.51 -9.65 0.64
CA LEU A 93 -5.80 -8.50 1.23
C LEU A 93 -4.73 -9.00 2.21
N PRO A 94 -3.59 -8.30 2.32
CA PRO A 94 -2.56 -8.57 3.33
C PRO A 94 -3.05 -8.12 4.72
N ASP A 95 -2.22 -8.32 5.73
CA ASP A 95 -2.44 -7.76 7.06
C ASP A 95 -2.60 -6.24 7.00
N LEU A 96 -3.70 -5.76 7.57
CA LEU A 96 -4.04 -4.34 7.57
C LEU A 96 -3.31 -3.59 8.69
N PRO A 97 -2.95 -2.31 8.48
CA PRO A 97 -2.38 -1.47 9.53
C PRO A 97 -3.29 -1.43 10.77
N LYS A 98 -2.72 -1.62 11.96
CA LYS A 98 -3.49 -1.66 13.22
C LYS A 98 -4.27 -0.38 13.51
N GLY A 99 -3.83 0.75 12.94
CA GLY A 99 -4.47 2.06 13.08
C GLY A 99 -5.45 2.42 11.97
N LEU A 100 -5.77 1.49 11.05
CA LEU A 100 -6.66 1.76 9.92
C LEU A 100 -8.08 2.09 10.41
N ARG A 101 -8.64 3.17 9.88
CA ARG A 101 -9.97 3.71 10.19
C ARG A 101 -10.92 3.61 9.01
N ALA A 102 -10.41 3.72 7.79
CA ALA A 102 -11.19 3.61 6.57
C ALA A 102 -10.52 2.68 5.57
N LEU A 103 -11.29 1.72 5.04
CA LEU A 103 -10.87 0.79 3.99
C LEU A 103 -11.87 0.83 2.85
N THR A 104 -11.40 1.12 1.64
CA THR A 104 -12.16 0.94 0.39
C THR A 104 -11.47 -0.13 -0.44
N CYS A 105 -12.08 -1.31 -0.55
CA CYS A 105 -11.63 -2.43 -1.38
C CYS A 105 -12.68 -2.87 -2.40
N ALA A 106 -13.61 -1.98 -2.74
CA ALA A 106 -14.66 -2.22 -3.71
C ALA A 106 -14.12 -2.60 -5.10
N GLY A 107 -14.87 -3.41 -5.86
CA GLY A 107 -14.50 -3.75 -7.25
C GLY A 107 -13.22 -4.59 -7.32
N ASN A 108 -13.16 -5.64 -6.50
CA ASN A 108 -12.08 -6.63 -6.49
C ASN A 108 -12.69 -8.04 -6.60
N THR A 109 -11.88 -9.10 -6.43
CA THR A 109 -12.34 -10.50 -6.45
C THR A 109 -12.14 -11.18 -5.10
N LEU A 110 -12.28 -10.41 -4.00
CA LEU A 110 -12.08 -10.91 -2.65
C LEU A 110 -13.17 -11.95 -2.31
N ALA A 111 -12.75 -13.15 -1.92
CA ALA A 111 -13.63 -14.20 -1.41
C ALA A 111 -13.80 -14.14 0.12
N SER A 112 -12.83 -13.54 0.80
CA SER A 112 -12.85 -13.25 2.23
C SER A 112 -12.06 -11.98 2.54
N LEU A 113 -12.29 -11.40 3.72
CA LEU A 113 -11.48 -10.32 4.26
C LEU A 113 -10.54 -10.86 5.35
N PRO A 114 -9.35 -10.26 5.53
CA PRO A 114 -8.48 -10.54 6.66
C PRO A 114 -9.14 -10.05 7.96
N VAL A 115 -8.49 -10.32 9.10
CA VAL A 115 -8.94 -9.76 10.38
C VAL A 115 -8.93 -8.23 10.29
N LEU A 116 -10.11 -7.62 10.41
CA LEU A 116 -10.26 -6.19 10.35
C LEU A 116 -9.75 -5.56 11.66
N PRO A 117 -9.02 -4.43 11.59
CA PRO A 117 -8.51 -3.78 12.78
C PRO A 117 -9.69 -3.23 13.63
N PRO A 118 -9.61 -3.30 14.96
CA PRO A 118 -10.70 -2.87 15.84
C PRO A 118 -11.00 -1.37 15.75
N THR A 119 -10.10 -0.59 15.15
CA THR A 119 -10.24 0.85 14.89
C THR A 119 -10.99 1.17 13.61
N LEU A 120 -11.32 0.19 12.78
CA LEU A 120 -11.96 0.41 11.48
C LEU A 120 -13.39 0.93 11.69
N GLN A 121 -13.68 2.08 11.10
CA GLN A 121 -14.95 2.81 11.20
C GLN A 121 -15.74 2.74 9.90
N THR A 122 -15.03 2.70 8.76
CA THR A 122 -15.65 2.68 7.44
C THR A 122 -15.05 1.55 6.61
N LEU A 123 -15.92 0.72 6.04
CA LEU A 123 -15.57 -0.35 5.13
C LEU A 123 -16.46 -0.27 3.90
N ASP A 124 -15.85 -0.15 2.72
CA ASP A 124 -16.51 -0.42 1.45
C ASP A 124 -15.83 -1.63 0.82
N CYS A 125 -16.57 -2.73 0.78
CA CYS A 125 -16.17 -3.99 0.19
C CYS A 125 -17.14 -4.45 -0.90
N SER A 126 -17.95 -3.51 -1.42
CA SER A 126 -18.92 -3.75 -2.48
C SER A 126 -18.27 -4.31 -3.75
N GLN A 127 -19.06 -4.98 -4.60
CA GLN A 127 -18.57 -5.55 -5.86
C GLN A 127 -17.36 -6.50 -5.68
N ASN A 128 -17.41 -7.33 -4.63
CA ASN A 128 -16.51 -8.47 -4.42
C ASN A 128 -17.32 -9.79 -4.45
N THR A 129 -16.64 -10.92 -4.29
CA THR A 129 -17.25 -12.26 -4.22
C THR A 129 -17.34 -12.78 -2.78
N LEU A 130 -17.53 -11.87 -1.81
CA LEU A 130 -17.61 -12.21 -0.39
C LEU A 130 -18.89 -13.00 -0.11
N SER A 131 -18.74 -14.24 0.37
CA SER A 131 -19.90 -15.06 0.77
C SER A 131 -20.47 -14.61 2.11
N GLU A 132 -19.61 -14.24 3.06
CA GLU A 132 -19.99 -13.79 4.40
C GLU A 132 -18.95 -12.80 4.93
N LEU A 133 -19.41 -11.80 5.69
CA LEU A 133 -18.53 -10.89 6.42
C LEU A 133 -18.35 -11.41 7.85
N GLN A 134 -17.17 -11.93 8.16
CA GLN A 134 -16.80 -12.38 9.50
C GLN A 134 -16.01 -11.29 10.24
N ASN A 135 -16.07 -11.31 11.58
CA ASN A 135 -15.30 -10.42 12.45
C ASN A 135 -15.48 -8.92 12.15
N VAL A 136 -16.73 -8.48 12.06
CA VAL A 136 -17.06 -7.05 11.96
C VAL A 136 -16.51 -6.31 13.19
N PRO A 137 -15.65 -5.28 13.01
CA PRO A 137 -15.04 -4.58 14.11
C PRO A 137 -16.09 -3.75 14.88
N PRO A 138 -15.97 -3.63 16.21
CA PRO A 138 -16.98 -2.97 17.04
C PRO A 138 -17.08 -1.46 16.78
N ALA A 139 -16.06 -0.86 16.18
CA ALA A 139 -16.03 0.56 15.83
C ALA A 139 -16.67 0.86 14.45
N LEU A 140 -17.13 -0.16 13.71
CA LEU A 140 -17.66 0.04 12.36
C LEU A 140 -18.98 0.80 12.40
N THR A 141 -19.02 1.95 11.75
CA THR A 141 -20.21 2.82 11.68
C THR A 141 -20.80 2.89 10.28
N ALA A 142 -20.04 2.54 9.25
CA ALA A 142 -20.47 2.53 7.86
C ALA A 142 -19.92 1.30 7.12
N LEU A 143 -20.82 0.59 6.41
CA LEU A 143 -20.52 -0.61 5.62
C LEU A 143 -21.24 -0.52 4.27
N ASN A 144 -20.48 -0.65 3.18
CA ASN A 144 -20.97 -0.76 1.80
C ASN A 144 -20.42 -2.02 1.12
#